data_AF-A0A7C3K3L0-F1
#
_entry.id   AF-A0A7C3K3L0-F1
#
_cell.length_a   1.000
_cell.length_b   1.000
_cell.length_c   1.000
_cell.angle_alpha   90.00
_cell.angle_beta   90.00
_cell.angle_gamma   90.00
#
_symmetry.space_group_name_H-M   'P 1'
#
loop_
_entity.id
_entity.type
_entity.pdbx_description
1 polymer ?
#
loop_
_entity_poly.entity_id
_entity_poly.type
_entity_poly.pdbx_seq_one_letter_code
_entity_poly.pdbx_strand_id
1 'polypeptide(L)'
;MAIPKEIEPISNTIWELPISYKEGMRVPARIYGTENLIQEMDAAVYEQITNVATLPGITNYAFCMPDGHFGYGFPIGGVAAMDADEGVISPGGIGFDINCGMRLVTTNLTYDDLKPHLRQLVDRLYERVPAGVGSTGFIRISKKEFRQVVEEGACWCVRNGYGWDEDLELTEESGCMAGADSSKISEKAVDRGFNQIGTLGSGNHYLEIQVARRENILDEELARSFGITIPNQVVVMYHCGSRGFGHQVATDYLQVFLKVMESKYGIKILDRELASAPFDSPEGRDYFSAMKCAINMSFANRQVILHRIREVFSDVFGRSPEDLGMHMVYDVAHNTAKFERHLINGGVKNLLVHRKGATRAFGP
;
A
#
# COMPACT_ATOMS: atom_id res chain seq x y z
N MET A 1 30.76 -0.75 8.97
CA MET A 1 30.79 0.63 8.42
C MET A 1 29.74 0.65 7.32
N ALA A 2 28.50 1.02 7.67
CA ALA A 2 27.32 0.88 6.80
C ALA A 2 26.98 2.17 6.02
N ILE A 3 27.48 3.32 6.48
CA ILE A 3 27.22 4.62 5.85
C ILE A 3 28.23 4.87 4.72
N PRO A 4 27.78 5.20 3.51
CA PRO A 4 28.65 5.66 2.42
C PRO A 4 29.44 6.91 2.82
N LYS A 5 30.72 7.00 2.43
CA LYS A 5 31.57 8.14 2.82
C LYS A 5 31.12 9.45 2.15
N GLU A 6 30.45 9.32 1.03
CA GLU A 6 29.98 10.38 0.15
C GLU A 6 28.58 10.90 0.52
N ILE A 7 27.94 10.35 1.56
CA ILE A 7 26.63 10.86 1.99
C ILE A 7 26.80 12.22 2.68
N GLU A 8 25.98 13.19 2.29
CA GLU A 8 26.02 14.55 2.79
C GLU A 8 24.78 14.87 3.63
N PRO A 9 24.93 15.42 4.85
CA PRO A 9 23.80 15.89 5.63
C PRO A 9 23.25 17.19 5.04
N ILE A 10 21.95 17.20 4.73
CA ILE A 10 21.21 18.39 4.28
C ILE A 10 20.52 19.07 5.47
N SER A 11 20.06 18.29 6.44
CA SER A 11 19.51 18.74 7.72
C SER A 11 19.69 17.67 8.79
N ASN A 12 19.20 17.90 10.01
CA ASN A 12 19.26 16.93 11.12
C ASN A 12 18.56 15.59 10.82
N THR A 13 17.68 15.54 9.82
CA THR A 13 16.91 14.35 9.46
C THR A 13 16.93 14.04 7.97
N ILE A 14 17.77 14.72 7.20
CA ILE A 14 17.79 14.62 5.73
C ILE A 14 19.22 14.48 5.26
N TRP A 15 19.45 13.45 4.45
CA TRP A 15 20.75 13.06 3.93
C TRP A 15 20.67 12.86 2.41
N GLU A 16 21.77 13.08 1.71
CA GLU A 16 21.82 12.97 0.26
C GLU A 16 23.05 12.21 -0.22
N LEU A 17 22.86 11.31 -1.18
CA LEU A 17 23.95 10.76 -1.99
C LEU A 17 23.96 11.48 -3.34
N PRO A 18 25.10 12.10 -3.73
CA PRO A 18 25.19 12.87 -4.95
C PRO A 18 25.09 11.97 -6.19
N ILE A 19 24.73 12.55 -7.33
CA ILE A 19 24.66 11.84 -8.63
C ILE A 19 26.00 11.16 -8.97
N SER A 20 27.13 11.76 -8.58
CA SER A 20 28.47 11.19 -8.80
C SER A 20 28.78 9.94 -7.99
N TYR A 21 27.92 9.56 -7.03
CA TYR A 21 28.14 8.39 -6.17
C TYR A 21 28.18 7.08 -6.95
N LYS A 22 27.33 6.93 -7.96
CA LYS A 22 27.21 5.70 -8.76
C LYS A 22 26.97 6.03 -10.23
N GLU A 23 27.70 5.34 -11.10
CA GLU A 23 27.54 5.49 -12.55
C GLU A 23 26.10 5.20 -12.98
N GLY A 24 25.55 6.08 -13.82
CA GLY A 24 24.19 5.94 -14.34
C GLY A 24 23.11 6.60 -13.48
N MET A 25 23.42 7.10 -12.27
CA MET A 25 22.49 7.93 -11.51
C MET A 25 22.08 9.16 -12.33
N ARG A 26 20.78 9.44 -12.35
CA ARG A 26 20.16 10.57 -13.07
C ARG A 26 19.74 11.67 -12.13
N VAL A 27 19.48 11.32 -10.87
CA VAL A 27 19.09 12.21 -9.77
C VAL A 27 19.84 11.81 -8.50
N PRO A 28 19.99 12.70 -7.51
CA PRO A 28 20.52 12.30 -6.20
C PRO A 28 19.55 11.35 -5.48
N ALA A 29 20.07 10.57 -4.52
CA ALA A 29 19.23 9.81 -3.60
C ALA A 29 19.04 10.58 -2.30
N ARG A 30 17.79 10.78 -1.88
CA ARG A 30 17.40 11.58 -0.71
C ARG A 30 16.85 10.67 0.38
N ILE A 31 17.55 10.59 1.52
CA ILE A 31 17.25 9.65 2.60
C ILE A 31 16.82 10.43 3.83
N TYR A 32 15.69 10.03 4.42
CA TYR A 32 15.15 10.64 5.64
C TYR A 32 15.49 9.76 6.84
N GLY A 33 15.99 10.35 7.92
CA GLY A 33 16.33 9.62 9.14
C GLY A 33 17.19 10.45 10.07
N THR A 34 17.06 10.23 11.37
CA THR A 34 18.02 10.76 12.35
C THR A 34 19.40 10.15 12.12
N GLU A 35 20.45 10.79 12.63
CA GLU A 35 21.81 10.27 12.49
C GLU A 35 21.94 8.80 12.94
N ASN A 36 21.31 8.43 14.06
CA ASN A 36 21.30 7.05 14.55
C ASN A 36 20.64 6.09 13.56
N LEU A 37 19.49 6.46 12.99
CA LEU A 37 18.81 5.62 11.99
C LEU A 37 19.67 5.41 10.74
N ILE A 38 20.33 6.47 10.26
CA ILE A 38 21.25 6.39 9.12
C ILE A 38 22.46 5.49 9.44
N GLN A 39 22.98 5.56 10.66
CA GLN A 39 24.09 4.69 11.10
C GLN A 39 23.72 3.22 11.16
N GLU A 40 22.47 2.91 11.54
CA GLU A 40 21.96 1.54 11.68
C GLU A 40 21.39 0.95 10.38
N MET A 41 21.08 1.81 9.39
CA MET A 41 20.51 1.39 8.12
C MET A 41 21.43 0.43 7.35
N ASP A 42 20.88 -0.65 6.84
CA ASP A 42 21.62 -1.68 6.11
C ASP A 42 22.27 -1.12 4.83
N ALA A 43 23.49 -1.57 4.53
CA ALA A 43 24.22 -1.19 3.32
C ALA A 43 23.40 -1.43 2.02
N ALA A 44 22.56 -2.46 2.02
CA ALA A 44 21.71 -2.80 0.88
C ALA A 44 20.66 -1.72 0.57
N VAL A 45 20.24 -0.91 1.55
CA VAL A 45 19.28 0.18 1.32
C VAL A 45 19.90 1.27 0.46
N TYR A 46 21.13 1.68 0.79
CA TYR A 46 21.92 2.64 0.01
C TYR A 46 22.17 2.14 -1.41
N GLU A 47 22.49 0.85 -1.55
CA GLU A 47 22.70 0.21 -2.84
C GLU A 47 21.41 0.25 -3.70
N GLN A 48 20.28 -0.14 -3.12
CA GLN A 48 19.00 -0.20 -3.82
C GLN A 48 18.48 1.20 -4.19
N ILE A 49 18.52 2.18 -3.28
CA ILE A 49 18.01 3.52 -3.58
C ILE A 49 18.85 4.22 -4.65
N THR A 50 20.17 3.98 -4.67
CA THR A 50 21.04 4.53 -5.72
C THR A 50 20.88 3.80 -7.05
N ASN A 51 20.50 2.52 -7.05
CA ASN A 51 20.09 1.83 -8.27
C ASN A 51 18.74 2.35 -8.80
N VAL A 52 17.79 2.68 -7.92
CA VAL A 52 16.53 3.35 -8.30
C VAL A 52 16.80 4.71 -8.97
N ALA A 53 17.79 5.45 -8.47
CA ALA A 53 18.20 6.73 -9.03
C ALA A 53 18.75 6.66 -10.48
N THR A 54 19.01 5.47 -11.02
CA THR A 54 19.46 5.29 -12.42
C THR A 54 18.30 5.12 -13.42
N LEU A 55 17.06 4.94 -12.95
CA LEU A 55 15.92 4.58 -13.79
C LEU A 55 15.53 5.71 -14.76
N PRO A 56 15.23 5.40 -16.05
CA PRO A 56 14.82 6.41 -17.02
C PRO A 56 13.57 7.18 -16.56
N GLY A 57 13.60 8.49 -16.77
CA GLY A 57 12.52 9.40 -16.43
C GLY A 57 12.29 9.65 -14.93
N ILE A 58 13.15 9.14 -14.03
CA ILE A 58 13.07 9.52 -12.61
C ILE A 58 13.29 11.03 -12.45
N THR A 59 12.51 11.65 -11.56
CA THR A 59 12.49 13.11 -11.37
C THR A 59 12.86 13.50 -9.94
N ASN A 60 13.55 14.63 -9.80
CA ASN A 60 13.97 15.26 -8.55
C ASN A 60 14.96 14.43 -7.71
N TYR A 61 14.49 13.35 -7.06
CA TYR A 61 15.29 12.47 -6.21
C TYR A 61 14.74 11.03 -6.23
N ALA A 62 15.59 10.05 -5.93
CA ALA A 62 15.12 8.77 -5.41
C ALA A 62 15.00 8.88 -3.89
N PHE A 63 13.78 8.77 -3.33
CA PHE A 63 13.54 8.99 -1.91
C PHE A 63 13.53 7.68 -1.12
N CYS A 64 14.13 7.69 0.08
CA CYS A 64 14.04 6.60 1.04
C CYS A 64 13.58 7.13 2.41
N MET A 65 12.52 6.54 2.93
CA MET A 65 11.89 6.89 4.21
C MET A 65 12.69 6.35 5.41
N PRO A 66 12.43 6.84 6.64
CA PRO A 66 13.20 6.46 7.82
C PRO A 66 13.15 4.98 8.22
N ASP A 67 12.13 4.26 7.76
CA ASP A 67 11.94 2.83 7.92
C ASP A 67 12.53 2.01 6.75
N GLY A 68 13.39 2.65 5.95
CA GLY A 68 14.08 2.06 4.81
C GLY A 68 14.81 0.77 5.16
N HIS A 69 14.48 -0.32 4.46
CA HIS A 69 15.16 -1.62 4.60
C HIS A 69 15.17 -2.41 3.30
N PHE A 70 15.93 -3.50 3.28
CA PHE A 70 16.11 -4.34 2.10
C PHE A 70 14.77 -4.77 1.48
N GLY A 71 14.61 -4.52 0.19
CA GLY A 71 13.46 -4.95 -0.60
C GLY A 71 13.85 -5.73 -1.85
N TYR A 72 12.89 -5.97 -2.75
CA TYR A 72 13.15 -6.48 -4.10
C TYR A 72 13.37 -5.35 -5.11
N GLY A 73 14.62 -5.11 -5.53
CA GLY A 73 15.02 -4.02 -6.44
C GLY A 73 14.98 -2.62 -5.81
N PHE A 74 13.78 -2.14 -5.47
CA PHE A 74 13.61 -0.93 -4.65
C PHE A 74 13.70 -1.31 -3.16
N PRO A 75 14.25 -0.44 -2.30
CA PRO A 75 14.13 -0.63 -0.86
C PRO A 75 12.66 -0.52 -0.44
N ILE A 76 12.27 -1.24 0.60
CA ILE A 76 11.02 -0.92 1.31
C ILE A 76 11.25 0.42 2.01
N GLY A 77 10.23 1.29 2.05
CA GLY A 77 10.37 2.71 2.37
C GLY A 77 10.80 3.56 1.16
N GLY A 78 10.83 2.99 -0.05
CA GLY A 78 11.25 3.70 -1.27
C GLY A 78 10.10 4.47 -1.92
N VAL A 79 10.41 5.67 -2.43
CA VAL A 79 9.53 6.45 -3.32
C VAL A 79 10.32 6.97 -4.52
N ALA A 80 9.79 6.78 -5.72
CA ALA A 80 10.33 7.36 -6.94
C ALA A 80 9.22 7.90 -7.83
N ALA A 81 9.36 9.14 -8.28
CA ALA A 81 8.43 9.75 -9.21
C ALA A 81 9.03 9.74 -10.62
N MET A 82 8.38 9.00 -11.52
CA MET A 82 8.77 8.87 -12.91
C MET A 82 7.95 9.82 -13.77
N ASP A 83 8.57 10.51 -14.72
CA ASP A 83 7.85 11.27 -15.73
C ASP A 83 6.86 10.35 -16.47
N ALA A 84 5.62 10.78 -16.65
CA ALA A 84 4.59 9.90 -17.20
C ALA A 84 4.77 9.60 -18.70
N ASP A 85 5.49 10.45 -19.43
CA ASP A 85 5.67 10.29 -20.88
C ASP A 85 7.01 9.59 -21.18
N GLU A 86 8.05 9.87 -20.41
CA GLU A 86 9.41 9.37 -20.65
C GLU A 86 9.90 8.32 -19.64
N GLY A 87 9.15 8.14 -18.54
CA GLY A 87 9.55 7.30 -17.43
C GLY A 87 9.13 5.85 -17.54
N VAL A 88 9.54 5.08 -16.54
CA VAL A 88 9.31 3.63 -16.48
C VAL A 88 8.29 3.25 -15.40
N ILE A 89 7.71 2.07 -15.54
CA ILE A 89 6.99 1.39 -14.46
C ILE A 89 7.76 0.12 -14.06
N SER A 90 7.94 -0.12 -12.76
CA SER A 90 8.61 -1.31 -12.23
C SER A 90 7.76 -2.00 -11.17
N PRO A 91 7.49 -3.32 -11.29
CA PRO A 91 6.83 -4.07 -10.23
C PRO A 91 7.64 -4.09 -8.93
N GLY A 92 8.97 -4.09 -9.03
CA GLY A 92 9.88 -4.02 -7.88
C GLY A 92 9.73 -2.73 -7.08
N GLY A 93 9.33 -1.62 -7.72
CA GLY A 93 9.06 -0.33 -7.08
C GLY A 93 7.67 -0.16 -6.48
N ILE A 94 6.77 -1.10 -6.71
CA ILE A 94 5.44 -1.15 -6.10
C ILE A 94 5.42 -2.17 -4.96
N GLY A 95 6.10 -3.31 -5.16
CA GLY A 95 6.07 -4.46 -4.26
C GLY A 95 5.11 -5.55 -4.75
N PHE A 96 5.30 -6.76 -4.22
CA PHE A 96 4.53 -7.93 -4.64
C PHE A 96 3.13 -7.94 -4.03
N ASP A 97 2.97 -7.51 -2.77
CA ASP A 97 1.64 -7.29 -2.23
C ASP A 97 1.13 -5.90 -2.62
N ILE A 98 0.66 -5.83 -3.87
CA ILE A 98 0.11 -4.61 -4.48
C ILE A 98 -1.06 -4.12 -3.61
N ASN A 99 -1.05 -2.83 -3.32
CA ASN A 99 -2.03 -2.15 -2.49
C ASN A 99 -2.15 -2.69 -1.07
N CYS A 100 -1.12 -3.36 -0.55
CA CYS A 100 -1.02 -3.55 0.89
C CYS A 100 -1.20 -2.19 1.59
N GLY A 101 -1.94 -2.20 2.68
CA GLY A 101 -2.47 -0.97 3.23
C GLY A 101 -3.26 -1.17 4.50
N MET A 102 -3.51 -0.04 5.15
CA MET A 102 -4.06 0.06 6.48
C MET A 102 -5.47 0.63 6.40
N ARG A 103 -6.34 0.16 7.27
CA ARG A 103 -7.60 0.83 7.57
C ARG A 103 -7.72 1.06 9.08
N LEU A 104 -8.16 2.25 9.46
CA LEU A 104 -8.45 2.62 10.84
C LEU A 104 -9.95 2.91 10.99
N VAL A 105 -10.55 2.39 12.04
CA VAL A 105 -11.99 2.49 12.34
C VAL A 105 -12.15 2.95 13.77
N THR A 106 -12.97 3.97 14.01
CA THR A 106 -13.30 4.44 15.35
C THR A 106 -14.40 3.59 15.98
N THR A 107 -14.60 3.73 17.29
CA THR A 107 -15.82 3.29 17.97
C THR A 107 -16.22 4.33 19.01
N ASN A 108 -17.46 4.27 19.51
CA ASN A 108 -17.93 5.03 20.66
C ASN A 108 -17.64 4.30 21.99
N LEU A 109 -16.78 3.28 21.98
CA LEU A 109 -16.38 2.53 23.17
C LEU A 109 -15.13 3.13 23.79
N THR A 110 -15.07 3.11 25.12
CA THR A 110 -13.83 3.34 25.88
C THR A 110 -13.15 2.01 26.22
N TYR A 111 -11.90 2.06 26.66
CA TYR A 111 -11.20 0.88 27.15
C TYR A 111 -11.97 0.14 28.27
N ASP A 112 -12.66 0.88 29.15
CA ASP A 112 -13.43 0.29 30.25
C ASP A 112 -14.68 -0.45 29.76
N ASP A 113 -15.30 0.01 28.67
CA ASP A 113 -16.41 -0.70 28.01
C ASP A 113 -15.93 -1.98 27.34
N LEU A 114 -14.74 -1.95 26.73
CA LEU A 114 -14.14 -3.08 26.02
C LEU A 114 -13.61 -4.16 26.97
N LYS A 115 -13.02 -3.77 28.09
CA LYS A 115 -12.25 -4.66 28.98
C LYS A 115 -13.01 -5.93 29.43
N PRO A 116 -14.31 -5.88 29.80
CA PRO A 116 -15.07 -7.08 30.16
C PRO A 116 -15.28 -8.05 28.99
N HIS A 117 -15.28 -7.55 27.75
CA HIS A 117 -15.59 -8.30 26.53
C HIS A 117 -14.35 -8.65 25.70
N LEU A 118 -13.17 -8.11 26.04
CA LEU A 118 -11.96 -8.16 25.22
C LEU A 118 -11.61 -9.58 24.75
N ARG A 119 -11.62 -10.56 25.66
CA ARG A 119 -11.30 -11.95 25.30
C ARG A 119 -12.30 -12.52 24.30
N GLN A 120 -13.60 -12.37 24.60
CA GLN A 120 -14.67 -12.84 23.72
C GLN A 120 -14.57 -12.17 22.34
N LEU A 121 -14.30 -10.87 22.30
CA LEU A 121 -14.18 -10.11 21.08
C LEU A 121 -13.00 -10.58 20.23
N VAL A 122 -11.82 -10.75 20.83
CA VAL A 122 -10.63 -11.26 20.13
C VAL A 122 -10.86 -12.68 19.61
N ASP A 123 -11.42 -13.57 20.43
CA ASP A 123 -11.72 -14.96 20.02
C ASP A 123 -12.70 -14.98 18.83
N ARG A 124 -13.75 -14.15 18.87
CA ARG A 124 -14.74 -14.04 17.78
C ARG A 124 -14.16 -13.39 16.52
N LEU A 125 -13.30 -12.38 16.65
CA LEU A 125 -12.61 -11.77 15.51
C LEU A 125 -11.68 -12.78 14.84
N TYR A 126 -10.92 -13.54 15.62
CA TYR A 126 -10.03 -14.59 15.10
C TYR A 126 -10.81 -15.70 14.36
N GLU A 127 -11.97 -16.11 14.89
CA GLU A 127 -12.84 -17.09 14.24
C GLU A 127 -13.43 -16.56 12.93
N ARG A 128 -13.79 -15.28 12.89
CA ARG A 128 -14.63 -14.70 11.83
C ARG A 128 -13.85 -13.95 10.76
N VAL A 129 -12.61 -13.56 11.02
CA VAL A 129 -11.71 -12.90 10.06
C VAL A 129 -10.53 -13.83 9.78
N PRO A 130 -10.59 -14.67 8.73
CA PRO A 130 -9.57 -15.67 8.48
C PRO A 130 -8.18 -15.06 8.27
N ALA A 131 -7.20 -15.58 9.01
CA ALA A 131 -5.78 -15.30 8.86
C ALA A 131 -5.01 -16.58 8.52
N GLY A 132 -3.77 -16.44 8.05
CA GLY A 132 -2.89 -17.55 7.69
C GLY A 132 -2.76 -17.81 6.19
N VAL A 133 -1.74 -18.61 5.83
CA VAL A 133 -1.46 -19.02 4.46
C VAL A 133 -2.49 -20.06 4.03
N GLY A 134 -3.13 -19.84 2.89
CA GLY A 134 -4.11 -20.79 2.32
C GLY A 134 -5.53 -20.67 2.87
N SER A 135 -5.77 -19.76 3.82
CA SER A 135 -7.11 -19.48 4.34
C SER A 135 -8.02 -18.92 3.24
N THR A 136 -9.29 -19.30 3.30
CA THR A 136 -10.31 -18.85 2.33
C THR A 136 -11.27 -17.85 2.96
N GLY A 137 -11.73 -16.93 2.14
CA GLY A 137 -12.73 -15.92 2.46
C GLY A 137 -14.11 -16.49 2.73
N PHE A 138 -14.96 -15.68 3.36
CA PHE A 138 -16.37 -16.04 3.59
C PHE A 138 -17.28 -15.74 2.39
N ILE A 139 -16.85 -14.86 1.48
CA ILE A 139 -17.59 -14.55 0.26
C ILE A 139 -17.45 -15.70 -0.72
N ARG A 140 -18.59 -16.16 -1.25
CA ARG A 140 -18.64 -17.18 -2.32
C ARG A 140 -18.99 -16.51 -3.63
N ILE A 141 -18.00 -16.42 -4.51
CA ILE A 141 -18.14 -15.86 -5.86
C ILE A 141 -17.51 -16.79 -6.88
N SER A 142 -18.04 -16.74 -8.10
CA SER A 142 -17.42 -17.37 -9.27
C SER A 142 -16.18 -16.59 -9.72
N LYS A 143 -15.32 -17.22 -10.52
CA LYS A 143 -14.19 -16.53 -11.16
C LYS A 143 -14.64 -15.37 -12.07
N LYS A 144 -15.84 -15.47 -12.65
CA LYS A 144 -16.43 -14.40 -13.47
C LYS A 144 -16.78 -13.19 -12.60
N GLU A 145 -17.42 -13.41 -11.46
CA GLU A 145 -17.71 -12.34 -10.50
C GLU A 145 -16.43 -11.77 -9.90
N PHE A 146 -15.42 -12.60 -9.62
CA PHE A 146 -14.11 -12.11 -9.18
C PHE A 146 -13.48 -11.12 -10.17
N ARG A 147 -13.62 -11.37 -11.48
CA ARG A 147 -13.17 -10.44 -12.52
C ARG A 147 -13.89 -9.09 -12.43
N GLN A 148 -15.19 -9.08 -12.11
CA GLN A 148 -15.93 -7.85 -11.83
C GLN A 148 -15.43 -7.16 -10.55
N VAL A 149 -15.20 -7.92 -9.47
CA VAL A 149 -14.66 -7.39 -8.20
C VAL A 149 -13.33 -6.67 -8.43
N VAL A 150 -12.42 -7.24 -9.22
CA VAL A 150 -11.12 -6.59 -9.47
C VAL A 150 -11.20 -5.43 -10.46
N GLU A 151 -12.30 -5.27 -11.20
CA GLU A 151 -12.53 -4.09 -12.03
C GLU A 151 -13.20 -2.96 -11.24
N GLU A 152 -13.99 -3.29 -10.21
CA GLU A 152 -14.84 -2.35 -9.48
C GLU A 152 -14.41 -2.04 -8.04
N GLY A 153 -13.55 -2.86 -7.44
CA GLY A 153 -13.01 -2.66 -6.10
C GLY A 153 -14.08 -2.70 -5.00
N ALA A 154 -13.92 -1.82 -4.00
CA ALA A 154 -14.83 -1.73 -2.86
C ALA A 154 -16.26 -1.31 -3.27
N CYS A 155 -16.44 -0.64 -4.42
CA CYS A 155 -17.75 -0.28 -4.93
C CYS A 155 -18.63 -1.50 -5.19
N TRP A 156 -18.04 -2.60 -5.68
CA TRP A 156 -18.76 -3.88 -5.82
C TRP A 156 -19.20 -4.39 -4.45
N CYS A 157 -18.33 -4.32 -3.44
CA CYS A 157 -18.62 -4.79 -2.09
C CYS A 157 -19.81 -4.06 -1.46
N VAL A 158 -19.79 -2.72 -1.47
CA VAL A 158 -20.87 -1.90 -0.90
C VAL A 158 -22.20 -2.16 -1.63
N ARG A 159 -22.19 -2.21 -2.96
CA ARG A 159 -23.39 -2.54 -3.76
C ARG A 159 -23.96 -3.93 -3.46
N ASN A 160 -23.14 -4.86 -3.00
CA ASN A 160 -23.54 -6.21 -2.60
C ASN A 160 -23.76 -6.35 -1.08
N GLY A 161 -23.88 -5.24 -0.34
CA GLY A 161 -24.24 -5.23 1.08
C GLY A 161 -23.05 -5.36 2.04
N TYR A 162 -21.81 -5.28 1.56
CA TYR A 162 -20.61 -5.37 2.38
C TYR A 162 -20.10 -3.98 2.77
N GLY A 163 -20.80 -3.33 3.70
CA GLY A 163 -20.44 -2.05 4.30
C GLY A 163 -21.37 -0.91 3.86
N TRP A 164 -20.88 0.32 3.94
CA TRP A 164 -21.68 1.54 3.82
C TRP A 164 -21.14 2.45 2.71
N ASP A 165 -21.99 3.34 2.17
CA ASP A 165 -21.59 4.29 1.13
C ASP A 165 -20.46 5.23 1.60
N GLU A 166 -20.51 5.67 2.86
CA GLU A 166 -19.45 6.49 3.47
C GLU A 166 -18.07 5.80 3.48
N ASP A 167 -18.02 4.47 3.47
CA ASP A 167 -16.75 3.75 3.44
C ASP A 167 -15.99 4.01 2.12
N LEU A 168 -16.72 4.26 1.03
CA LEU A 168 -16.07 4.59 -0.25
C LEU A 168 -15.42 5.96 -0.17
N GLU A 169 -16.09 6.98 0.39
CA GLU A 169 -15.56 8.34 0.49
C GLU A 169 -14.27 8.43 1.30
N LEU A 170 -14.14 7.58 2.32
CA LEU A 170 -13.02 7.52 3.24
C LEU A 170 -11.93 6.52 2.82
N THR A 171 -12.09 5.90 1.64
CA THR A 171 -11.08 5.03 1.05
C THR A 171 -10.30 5.78 -0.02
N GLU A 172 -8.97 5.62 -0.03
CA GLU A 172 -8.14 6.13 -1.11
C GLU A 172 -8.65 5.66 -2.50
N GLU A 173 -8.65 6.57 -3.50
CA GLU A 173 -9.29 6.35 -4.82
C GLU A 173 -10.79 6.02 -4.74
N SER A 174 -11.46 6.41 -3.66
CA SER A 174 -12.83 6.01 -3.36
C SER A 174 -13.06 4.50 -3.40
N GLY A 175 -12.00 3.72 -3.09
CA GLY A 175 -12.02 2.26 -3.09
C GLY A 175 -12.01 1.60 -4.48
N CYS A 176 -11.81 2.38 -5.56
CA CYS A 176 -11.71 1.84 -6.92
C CYS A 176 -10.80 2.68 -7.81
N MET A 177 -9.68 2.09 -8.24
CA MET A 177 -8.82 2.69 -9.24
C MET A 177 -9.36 2.41 -10.64
N ALA A 178 -9.84 3.47 -11.31
CA ALA A 178 -10.49 3.38 -12.62
C ALA A 178 -9.56 2.89 -13.74
N GLY A 179 -10.14 2.18 -14.72
CA GLY A 179 -9.41 1.62 -15.87
C GLY A 179 -8.59 0.38 -15.51
N ALA A 180 -8.98 -0.35 -14.47
CA ALA A 180 -8.60 -1.74 -14.27
C ALA A 180 -9.15 -2.59 -15.43
N ASP A 181 -8.37 -3.55 -15.90
CA ASP A 181 -8.75 -4.42 -17.03
C ASP A 181 -8.42 -5.87 -16.68
N SER A 182 -9.46 -6.67 -16.40
CA SER A 182 -9.25 -8.06 -16.01
C SER A 182 -8.73 -8.92 -17.17
N SER A 183 -8.80 -8.47 -18.43
CA SER A 183 -8.17 -9.22 -19.54
C SER A 183 -6.65 -9.26 -19.44
N LYS A 184 -6.04 -8.38 -18.63
CA LYS A 184 -4.58 -8.26 -18.43
C LYS A 184 -4.04 -9.07 -17.26
N ILE A 185 -4.89 -9.74 -16.50
CA ILE A 185 -4.47 -10.63 -15.41
C ILE A 185 -4.47 -12.09 -15.86
N SER A 186 -3.52 -12.88 -15.37
CA SER A 186 -3.44 -14.31 -15.68
C SER A 186 -4.53 -15.12 -14.97
N GLU A 187 -4.91 -16.26 -15.55
CA GLU A 187 -5.77 -17.24 -14.86
C GLU A 187 -5.15 -17.72 -13.55
N LYS A 188 -3.81 -17.83 -13.50
CA LYS A 188 -3.09 -18.19 -12.28
C LYS A 188 -3.28 -17.15 -11.18
N ALA A 189 -3.30 -15.86 -11.52
CA ALA A 189 -3.59 -14.81 -10.54
C ALA A 189 -5.02 -14.97 -10.02
N VAL A 190 -6.00 -15.12 -10.93
CA VAL A 190 -7.40 -15.37 -10.57
C VAL A 190 -7.52 -16.56 -9.62
N ASP A 191 -6.93 -17.71 -9.97
CA ASP A 191 -6.95 -18.95 -9.17
C ASP A 191 -6.40 -18.77 -7.75
N ARG A 192 -5.33 -17.97 -7.61
CA ARG A 192 -4.75 -17.65 -6.31
C ARG A 192 -5.61 -16.67 -5.50
N GLY A 193 -6.34 -15.79 -6.16
CA GLY A 193 -7.03 -14.66 -5.54
C GLY A 193 -8.49 -14.89 -5.17
N PHE A 194 -9.24 -15.60 -6.01
CA PHE A 194 -10.70 -15.54 -5.98
C PHE A 194 -11.33 -16.08 -4.68
N ASN A 195 -10.65 -17.04 -4.03
CA ASN A 195 -11.08 -17.59 -2.73
C ASN A 195 -10.50 -16.83 -1.53
N GLN A 196 -9.76 -15.73 -1.72
CA GLN A 196 -9.02 -15.05 -0.63
C GLN A 196 -9.64 -13.71 -0.21
N ILE A 197 -10.71 -13.24 -0.86
CA ILE A 197 -11.41 -12.00 -0.47
C ILE A 197 -12.04 -12.16 0.91
N GLY A 198 -11.79 -11.21 1.81
CA GLY A 198 -12.21 -11.27 3.20
C GLY A 198 -11.21 -11.97 4.11
N THR A 199 -9.92 -12.03 3.75
CA THR A 199 -8.87 -12.66 4.58
C THR A 199 -7.72 -11.70 4.86
N LEU A 200 -7.14 -11.77 6.06
CA LEU A 200 -5.97 -10.96 6.42
C LEU A 200 -4.72 -11.48 5.72
N GLY A 201 -4.47 -12.77 5.87
CA GLY A 201 -3.24 -13.39 5.43
C GLY A 201 -2.19 -13.61 6.50
N SER A 202 -0.93 -13.46 6.09
CA SER A 202 0.27 -13.81 6.84
C SER A 202 1.32 -12.71 6.68
N GLY A 203 2.48 -12.86 7.33
CA GLY A 203 3.53 -11.85 7.30
C GLY A 203 3.22 -10.76 8.32
N ASN A 204 3.37 -9.50 7.92
CA ASN A 204 3.07 -8.35 8.78
C ASN A 204 1.59 -7.95 8.79
N HIS A 205 0.69 -8.80 8.30
CA HIS A 205 -0.76 -8.53 8.28
C HIS A 205 -1.40 -8.87 9.62
N TYR A 206 -2.28 -8.00 10.10
CA TYR A 206 -2.90 -8.11 11.42
C TYR A 206 -4.25 -7.42 11.49
N LEU A 207 -4.97 -7.68 12.58
CA LEU A 207 -6.13 -6.94 13.03
C LEU A 207 -5.93 -6.68 14.52
N GLU A 208 -5.89 -5.41 14.89
CA GLU A 208 -5.63 -4.96 16.25
C GLU A 208 -6.78 -4.12 16.78
N ILE A 209 -7.09 -4.32 18.05
CA ILE A 209 -7.93 -3.42 18.83
C ILE A 209 -6.96 -2.54 19.64
N GLN A 210 -7.01 -1.24 19.40
CA GLN A 210 -6.10 -0.25 19.96
C GLN A 210 -6.87 0.75 20.82
N VAL A 211 -6.13 1.52 21.64
CA VAL A 211 -6.70 2.54 22.52
C VAL A 211 -6.01 3.88 22.23
N ALA A 212 -6.79 4.87 21.82
CA ALA A 212 -6.36 6.25 21.67
C ALA A 212 -6.23 6.90 23.05
N ARG A 213 -5.03 6.77 23.64
CA ARG A 213 -4.70 7.35 24.95
C ARG A 213 -4.56 8.86 24.85
N ARG A 214 -5.17 9.58 25.80
CA ARG A 214 -5.20 11.05 25.78
C ARG A 214 -3.81 11.67 25.78
N GLU A 215 -2.88 11.10 26.55
CA GLU A 215 -1.49 11.53 26.65
C GLU A 215 -0.70 11.41 25.35
N ASN A 216 -1.20 10.65 24.38
CA ASN A 216 -0.57 10.45 23.06
C ASN A 216 -1.24 11.30 21.96
N ILE A 217 -2.25 12.11 22.30
CA ILE A 217 -2.90 13.03 21.35
C ILE A 217 -2.04 14.28 21.23
N LEU A 218 -1.38 14.44 20.08
CA LEU A 218 -0.49 15.60 19.81
C LEU A 218 -1.25 16.83 19.32
N ASP A 219 -2.36 16.62 18.59
CA ASP A 219 -3.24 17.67 18.07
C ASP A 219 -4.69 17.27 18.36
N GLU A 220 -5.31 17.96 19.32
CA GLU A 220 -6.69 17.66 19.73
C GLU A 220 -7.73 18.04 18.67
N GLU A 221 -7.48 19.07 17.87
CA GLU A 221 -8.44 19.53 16.85
C GLU A 221 -8.44 18.56 15.67
N LEU A 222 -7.25 18.18 15.21
CA LEU A 222 -7.11 17.18 14.15
C LEU A 222 -7.65 15.81 14.59
N ALA A 223 -7.35 15.38 15.82
CA ALA A 223 -7.89 14.13 16.36
C ALA A 223 -9.42 14.13 16.39
N ARG A 224 -10.05 15.23 16.83
CA ARG A 224 -11.51 15.39 16.79
C ARG A 224 -12.06 15.31 15.36
N SER A 225 -11.38 15.92 14.39
CA SER A 225 -11.77 15.85 12.97
C SER A 225 -11.70 14.43 12.39
N PHE A 226 -10.84 13.58 12.96
CA PHE A 226 -10.71 12.16 12.62
C PHE A 226 -11.63 11.25 13.47
N GLY A 227 -12.57 11.81 14.23
CA GLY A 227 -13.53 11.03 15.03
C GLY A 227 -12.99 10.52 16.36
N ILE A 228 -11.77 10.90 16.75
CA ILE A 228 -11.20 10.61 18.07
C ILE A 228 -11.64 11.72 19.03
N THR A 229 -12.75 11.49 19.73
CA THR A 229 -13.50 12.53 20.48
C THR A 229 -13.68 12.24 21.96
N ILE A 230 -13.40 11.01 22.41
CA ILE A 230 -13.54 10.60 23.82
C ILE A 230 -12.21 10.05 24.38
N PRO A 231 -11.96 10.15 25.69
CA PRO A 231 -10.72 9.65 26.28
C PRO A 231 -10.64 8.12 26.23
N ASN A 232 -9.46 7.59 25.95
CA ASN A 232 -9.22 6.14 25.85
C ASN A 232 -10.18 5.44 24.87
N GLN A 233 -10.52 6.14 23.78
CA GLN A 233 -11.40 5.62 22.75
C GLN A 233 -10.79 4.37 22.11
N VAL A 234 -11.61 3.35 21.95
CA VAL A 234 -11.24 2.12 21.26
C VAL A 234 -11.32 2.37 19.76
N VAL A 235 -10.25 2.00 19.07
CA VAL A 235 -10.16 2.02 17.61
C VAL A 235 -9.73 0.65 17.12
N VAL A 236 -10.09 0.31 15.89
CA VAL A 236 -9.69 -0.94 15.24
C VAL A 236 -8.82 -0.59 14.06
N MET A 237 -7.61 -1.13 14.05
CA MET A 237 -6.68 -0.99 12.95
C MET A 237 -6.41 -2.36 12.36
N TYR A 238 -6.43 -2.47 11.03
CA TYR A 238 -6.05 -3.72 10.39
C TYR A 238 -5.28 -3.48 9.11
N HIS A 239 -4.43 -4.46 8.81
CA HIS A 239 -3.41 -4.41 7.80
C HIS A 239 -3.53 -5.62 6.89
N CYS A 240 -3.80 -5.40 5.62
CA CYS A 240 -3.72 -6.44 4.61
C CYS A 240 -3.65 -5.84 3.20
N GLY A 241 -3.37 -6.71 2.22
CA GLY A 241 -3.25 -6.34 0.82
C GLY A 241 -4.09 -7.20 -0.12
N SER A 242 -3.60 -7.26 -1.35
CA SER A 242 -4.18 -8.00 -2.49
C SER A 242 -3.94 -9.52 -2.42
N ARG A 243 -3.35 -10.02 -1.33
CA ARG A 243 -3.17 -11.44 -1.07
C ARG A 243 -2.32 -12.12 -2.17
N GLY A 244 -2.58 -13.39 -2.45
CA GLY A 244 -1.88 -14.14 -3.49
C GLY A 244 -2.13 -13.60 -4.91
N PHE A 245 -3.18 -12.78 -5.09
CA PHE A 245 -3.55 -12.20 -6.38
C PHE A 245 -2.52 -11.18 -6.86
N GLY A 246 -2.30 -10.09 -6.11
CA GLY A 246 -1.34 -9.07 -6.53
C GLY A 246 0.09 -9.59 -6.57
N HIS A 247 0.46 -10.53 -5.69
CA HIS A 247 1.76 -11.20 -5.78
C HIS A 247 1.92 -11.89 -7.13
N GLN A 248 0.89 -12.59 -7.62
CA GLN A 248 0.96 -13.25 -8.92
C GLN A 248 1.02 -12.23 -10.06
N VAL A 249 0.24 -11.14 -10.01
CA VAL A 249 0.30 -10.06 -11.00
C VAL A 249 1.70 -9.45 -11.08
N ALA A 250 2.30 -9.10 -9.94
CA ALA A 250 3.66 -8.58 -9.89
C ALA A 250 4.68 -9.59 -10.46
N THR A 251 4.53 -10.87 -10.12
CA THR A 251 5.41 -11.95 -10.62
C THR A 251 5.31 -12.10 -12.13
N ASP A 252 4.09 -12.09 -12.68
CA ASP A 252 3.84 -12.29 -14.10
C ASP A 252 4.50 -11.17 -14.92
N TYR A 253 4.27 -9.91 -14.52
CA TYR A 253 4.82 -8.75 -15.24
C TYR A 253 6.31 -8.55 -15.02
N LEU A 254 6.85 -8.95 -13.87
CA LEU A 254 8.31 -9.03 -13.69
C LEU A 254 8.95 -9.92 -14.76
N GLN A 255 8.38 -11.09 -15.02
CA GLN A 255 8.88 -12.01 -16.06
C GLN A 255 8.70 -11.46 -17.47
N VAL A 256 7.63 -10.72 -17.74
CA VAL A 256 7.45 -10.01 -19.02
C VAL A 256 8.53 -8.96 -19.19
N PHE A 257 8.74 -8.11 -18.18
CA PHE A 257 9.69 -7.00 -18.25
C PHE A 257 11.13 -7.48 -18.41
N LEU A 258 11.53 -8.53 -17.68
CA LEU A 258 12.86 -9.14 -17.82
C LEU A 258 13.17 -9.61 -19.26
N LYS A 259 12.16 -9.94 -20.08
CA LYS A 259 12.36 -10.37 -21.47
C LYS A 259 12.50 -9.20 -22.46
N VAL A 260 11.83 -8.07 -22.20
CA VAL A 260 11.69 -6.96 -23.16
C VAL A 260 12.54 -5.74 -22.80
N MET A 261 12.87 -5.55 -21.54
CA MET A 261 13.49 -4.33 -21.03
C MET A 261 14.81 -3.97 -21.72
N GLU A 262 15.74 -4.92 -21.86
CA GLU A 262 17.01 -4.67 -22.58
C GLU A 262 16.83 -4.83 -24.10
N SER A 263 16.24 -5.94 -24.53
CA SER A 263 16.16 -6.34 -25.94
C SER A 263 15.29 -5.41 -26.81
N LYS A 264 14.22 -4.86 -26.24
CA LYS A 264 13.25 -4.00 -26.95
C LYS A 264 13.41 -2.52 -26.58
N TYR A 265 13.71 -2.23 -25.31
CA TYR A 265 13.73 -0.85 -24.80
C TYR A 265 15.13 -0.31 -24.49
N GLY A 266 16.19 -1.14 -24.60
CA GLY A 266 17.56 -0.70 -24.34
C GLY A 266 17.82 -0.28 -22.90
N ILE A 267 16.93 -0.62 -21.97
CA ILE A 267 17.06 -0.30 -20.55
C ILE A 267 18.03 -1.31 -19.94
N LYS A 268 19.26 -0.86 -19.69
CA LYS A 268 20.25 -1.62 -18.93
C LYS A 268 20.05 -1.35 -17.45
N ILE A 269 20.00 -2.42 -16.68
CA ILE A 269 19.82 -2.38 -15.23
C ILE A 269 21.10 -2.83 -14.52
N LEU A 270 21.33 -2.27 -13.34
CA LEU A 270 22.40 -2.70 -12.44
C LEU A 270 21.98 -3.93 -11.62
N ASP A 271 20.68 -4.15 -11.47
CA ASP A 271 20.08 -5.23 -10.69
C ASP A 271 18.85 -5.80 -11.41
N ARG A 272 18.79 -7.14 -11.55
CA ARG A 272 17.65 -7.87 -12.16
C ARG A 272 16.33 -7.59 -11.47
N GLU A 273 16.36 -7.25 -10.19
CA GLU A 273 15.17 -6.95 -9.41
C GLU A 273 14.56 -5.58 -9.77
N LEU A 274 15.28 -4.72 -10.51
CA LEU A 274 14.79 -3.46 -11.07
C LEU A 274 14.15 -3.58 -12.45
N ALA A 275 13.67 -4.78 -12.81
CA ALA A 275 13.00 -4.98 -14.09
C ALA A 275 11.86 -3.96 -14.28
N SER A 276 11.86 -3.31 -15.44
CA SER A 276 10.96 -2.20 -15.74
C SER A 276 10.67 -2.12 -17.25
N ALA A 277 9.63 -1.38 -17.61
CA ALA A 277 9.33 -1.03 -19.00
C ALA A 277 8.92 0.45 -19.07
N PRO A 278 9.09 1.14 -20.21
CA PRO A 278 8.54 2.48 -20.39
C PRO A 278 7.04 2.48 -20.05
N PHE A 279 6.56 3.46 -19.29
CA PHE A 279 5.19 3.47 -18.82
C PHE A 279 4.17 3.48 -19.96
N ASP A 280 4.47 4.19 -21.05
CA ASP A 280 3.61 4.27 -22.23
C ASP A 280 3.76 3.09 -23.21
N SER A 281 4.64 2.14 -22.91
CA SER A 281 4.77 0.94 -23.74
C SER A 281 3.56 0.00 -23.58
N PRO A 282 3.28 -0.89 -24.55
CA PRO A 282 2.21 -1.88 -24.42
C PRO A 282 2.32 -2.71 -23.14
N GLU A 283 3.53 -3.21 -22.81
CA GLU A 283 3.77 -4.00 -21.61
C GLU A 283 3.61 -3.15 -20.33
N GLY A 284 4.03 -1.88 -20.34
CA GLY A 284 3.88 -0.95 -19.23
C GLY A 284 2.42 -0.60 -18.94
N ARG A 285 1.63 -0.30 -19.99
CA ARG A 285 0.20 -0.03 -19.89
C ARG A 285 -0.58 -1.27 -19.45
N ASP A 286 -0.25 -2.43 -19.99
CA ASP A 286 -0.86 -3.70 -19.59
C ASP A 286 -0.58 -4.00 -18.10
N TYR A 287 0.66 -3.82 -17.64
CA TYR A 287 0.97 -3.98 -16.21
C TYR A 287 0.19 -2.99 -15.35
N PHE A 288 0.11 -1.73 -15.76
CA PHE A 288 -0.61 -0.73 -14.99
C PHE A 288 -2.10 -1.08 -14.84
N SER A 289 -2.75 -1.54 -15.91
CA SER A 289 -4.14 -2.01 -15.86
C SER A 289 -4.32 -3.26 -14.99
N ALA A 290 -3.38 -4.21 -15.04
CA ALA A 290 -3.39 -5.39 -14.16
C ALA A 290 -3.11 -5.04 -12.69
N MET A 291 -2.22 -4.09 -12.43
CA MET A 291 -1.91 -3.57 -11.10
C MET A 291 -3.14 -2.86 -10.50
N LYS A 292 -3.89 -2.10 -11.31
CA LYS A 292 -5.18 -1.54 -10.88
C LYS A 292 -6.17 -2.63 -10.46
N CYS A 293 -6.21 -3.76 -11.16
CA CYS A 293 -7.00 -4.91 -10.70
C CYS A 293 -6.58 -5.38 -9.31
N ALA A 294 -5.26 -5.48 -9.04
CA ALA A 294 -4.75 -5.88 -7.73
C ALA A 294 -5.04 -4.83 -6.65
N ILE A 295 -4.98 -3.54 -6.98
CA ILE A 295 -5.40 -2.44 -6.12
C ILE A 295 -6.87 -2.62 -5.72
N ASN A 296 -7.75 -2.81 -6.70
CA ASN A 296 -9.18 -2.99 -6.48
C ASN A 296 -9.49 -4.25 -5.69
N MET A 297 -8.81 -5.37 -5.95
CA MET A 297 -8.92 -6.60 -5.14
C MET A 297 -8.62 -6.31 -3.67
N SER A 298 -7.57 -5.54 -3.39
CA SER A 298 -7.19 -5.20 -2.02
C SER A 298 -8.20 -4.29 -1.33
N PHE A 299 -8.75 -3.28 -2.04
CA PHE A 299 -9.83 -2.45 -1.50
C PHE A 299 -11.07 -3.28 -1.20
N ALA A 300 -11.46 -4.18 -2.11
CA ALA A 300 -12.55 -5.12 -1.88
C ALA A 300 -12.27 -6.03 -0.68
N ASN A 301 -11.05 -6.55 -0.55
CA ASN A 301 -10.63 -7.38 0.58
C ASN A 301 -10.79 -6.64 1.92
N ARG A 302 -10.25 -5.41 2.01
CA ARG A 302 -10.37 -4.59 3.22
C ARG A 302 -11.82 -4.23 3.52
N GLN A 303 -12.62 -3.90 2.51
CA GLN A 303 -14.04 -3.57 2.67
C GLN A 303 -14.84 -4.74 3.27
N VAL A 304 -14.59 -5.94 2.77
CA VAL A 304 -15.26 -7.17 3.23
C VAL A 304 -14.84 -7.53 4.66
N ILE A 305 -13.57 -7.30 5.01
CA ILE A 305 -13.08 -7.44 6.39
C ILE A 305 -13.76 -6.42 7.31
N LEU A 306 -13.89 -5.15 6.91
CA LEU A 306 -14.57 -4.12 7.72
C LEU A 306 -16.00 -4.55 8.06
N HIS A 307 -16.75 -5.01 7.06
CA HIS A 307 -18.10 -5.51 7.26
C HIS A 307 -18.13 -6.64 8.29
N ARG A 308 -17.21 -7.60 8.20
CA ARG A 308 -17.10 -8.72 9.16
C ARG A 308 -16.71 -8.27 10.56
N ILE A 309 -15.85 -7.27 10.69
CA ILE A 309 -15.48 -6.66 11.97
C ILE A 309 -16.72 -6.03 12.62
N ARG A 310 -17.50 -5.25 11.85
CA ARG A 310 -18.76 -4.65 12.31
C ARG A 310 -19.76 -5.71 12.80
N GLU A 311 -19.95 -6.80 12.06
CA GLU A 311 -20.80 -7.92 12.51
C GLU A 311 -20.34 -8.47 13.88
N VAL A 312 -19.04 -8.71 14.04
CA VAL A 312 -18.50 -9.29 15.28
C VAL A 312 -18.66 -8.36 16.47
N PHE A 313 -18.39 -7.07 16.29
CA PHE A 313 -18.63 -6.07 17.34
C PHE A 313 -20.12 -5.98 17.68
N SER A 314 -21.00 -5.97 16.68
CA SER A 314 -22.45 -5.96 16.89
C SER A 314 -22.91 -7.16 17.71
N ASP A 315 -22.43 -8.36 17.38
CA ASP A 315 -22.75 -9.59 18.10
C ASP A 315 -22.29 -9.59 19.56
N VAL A 316 -21.09 -9.07 19.82
CA VAL A 316 -20.48 -9.09 21.16
C VAL A 316 -21.10 -8.04 22.09
N PHE A 317 -21.40 -6.84 21.57
CA PHE A 317 -21.93 -5.73 22.36
C PHE A 317 -23.46 -5.61 22.31
N GLY A 318 -24.15 -6.36 21.44
CA GLY A 318 -25.61 -6.33 21.32
C GLY A 318 -26.17 -4.99 20.84
N ARG A 319 -25.38 -4.24 20.07
CA ARG A 319 -25.69 -2.90 19.53
C ARG A 319 -25.37 -2.88 18.05
N SER A 320 -26.08 -2.08 17.26
CA SER A 320 -25.73 -1.93 15.84
C SER A 320 -24.32 -1.33 15.70
N PRO A 321 -23.60 -1.60 14.59
CA PRO A 321 -22.32 -0.96 14.33
C PRO A 321 -22.41 0.58 14.28
N GLU A 322 -23.54 1.12 13.85
CA GLU A 322 -23.86 2.55 13.85
C GLU A 322 -23.95 3.09 15.29
N ASP A 323 -24.66 2.41 16.20
CA ASP A 323 -24.73 2.80 17.61
C ASP A 323 -23.35 2.72 18.27
N LEU A 324 -22.53 1.74 17.85
CA LEU A 324 -21.15 1.58 18.27
C LEU A 324 -20.19 2.60 17.63
N GLY A 325 -20.66 3.48 16.73
CA GLY A 325 -19.86 4.51 16.07
C GLY A 325 -18.71 3.95 15.23
N MET A 326 -18.93 2.80 14.57
CA MET A 326 -17.93 2.08 13.78
C MET A 326 -17.65 2.69 12.41
N HIS A 327 -17.32 3.98 12.40
CA HIS A 327 -16.98 4.76 11.21
C HIS A 327 -15.49 4.60 10.87
N MET A 328 -15.17 4.60 9.59
CA MET A 328 -13.79 4.60 9.15
C MET A 328 -13.17 5.98 9.37
N VAL A 329 -11.90 6.03 9.76
CA VAL A 329 -11.10 7.26 9.71
C VAL A 329 -10.56 7.43 8.30
N TYR A 330 -9.80 6.45 7.82
CA TYR A 330 -9.28 6.41 6.46
C TYR A 330 -8.76 5.02 6.10
N ASP A 331 -8.69 4.72 4.80
CA ASP A 331 -8.00 3.56 4.22
C ASP A 331 -6.93 4.05 3.25
N VAL A 332 -5.68 3.64 3.50
CA VAL A 332 -4.52 4.10 2.75
C VAL A 332 -3.57 2.97 2.39
N ALA A 333 -3.04 3.04 1.18
CA ALA A 333 -2.08 2.09 0.66
C ALA A 333 -0.63 2.52 0.89
N HIS A 334 0.27 1.54 1.00
CA HIS A 334 1.71 1.78 1.06
C HIS A 334 2.54 1.09 -0.04
N ASN A 335 1.90 0.30 -0.91
CA ASN A 335 2.53 -0.41 -2.03
C ASN A 335 1.76 -0.13 -3.33
N THR A 336 2.05 0.98 -4.02
CA THR A 336 1.29 1.39 -5.21
C THR A 336 2.17 2.10 -6.24
N ALA A 337 1.67 2.22 -7.47
CA ALA A 337 2.11 3.25 -8.39
C ALA A 337 0.90 4.07 -8.83
N LYS A 338 0.98 5.40 -8.76
CA LYS A 338 -0.15 6.28 -9.06
C LYS A 338 0.22 7.41 -9.97
N PHE A 339 -0.70 7.72 -10.88
CA PHE A 339 -0.59 8.91 -11.70
C PHE A 339 -0.99 10.13 -10.87
N GLU A 340 -0.07 11.07 -10.69
CA GLU A 340 -0.24 12.25 -9.85
C GLU A 340 0.31 13.50 -10.54
N ARG A 341 -0.24 14.66 -10.19
CA ARG A 341 0.25 15.96 -10.66
C ARG A 341 1.04 16.61 -9.54
N HIS A 342 2.30 16.93 -9.82
CA HIS A 342 3.21 17.55 -8.84
C HIS A 342 3.86 18.80 -9.42
N LEU A 343 4.11 19.79 -8.57
CA LEU A 343 4.86 20.98 -8.94
C LEU A 343 6.37 20.69 -8.80
N ILE A 344 7.08 20.65 -9.92
CA ILE A 344 8.54 20.45 -9.95
C ILE A 344 9.17 21.65 -10.65
N ASN A 345 10.12 22.32 -9.99
CA ASN A 345 10.85 23.48 -10.52
C ASN A 345 9.92 24.58 -11.07
N GLY A 346 8.78 24.80 -10.42
CA GLY A 346 7.79 25.81 -10.82
C GLY A 346 6.85 25.39 -11.96
N GLY A 347 6.97 24.17 -12.49
CA GLY A 347 6.07 23.62 -13.52
C GLY A 347 5.27 22.42 -13.01
N VAL A 348 4.02 22.30 -13.44
CA VAL A 348 3.21 21.11 -13.13
C VAL A 348 3.62 19.97 -14.05
N LYS A 349 4.05 18.86 -13.47
CA LYS A 349 4.38 17.62 -14.16
C LYS A 349 3.39 16.51 -13.84
N ASN A 350 3.13 15.68 -14.84
CA ASN A 350 2.40 14.43 -14.70
C ASN A 350 3.41 13.33 -14.38
N LEU A 351 3.24 12.66 -13.24
CA LEU A 351 4.20 11.68 -12.76
C LEU A 351 3.50 10.36 -12.44
N LEU A 352 4.17 9.26 -12.73
CA LEU A 352 3.87 7.96 -12.14
C LEU A 352 4.71 7.80 -10.87
N VAL A 353 4.09 7.89 -9.71
CA VAL A 353 4.76 7.83 -8.41
C VAL A 353 4.70 6.42 -7.86
N HIS A 354 5.84 5.73 -7.85
CA HIS A 354 6.04 4.45 -7.18
C HIS A 354 6.22 4.66 -5.69
N ARG A 355 5.48 3.90 -4.89
CA ARG A 355 5.61 3.83 -3.43
C ARG A 355 5.66 2.38 -3.01
N LYS A 356 6.68 2.01 -2.24
CA LYS A 356 6.83 0.67 -1.66
C LYS A 356 7.18 0.79 -0.20
N GLY A 357 6.27 0.36 0.68
CA GLY A 357 6.34 0.69 2.10
C GLY A 357 6.31 2.19 2.37
N ALA A 358 5.62 2.97 1.53
CA ALA A 358 5.51 4.41 1.70
C ALA A 358 4.10 4.89 1.37
N THR A 359 3.60 5.85 2.12
CA THR A 359 2.19 6.25 2.09
C THR A 359 2.01 7.58 1.35
N ARG A 360 0.85 7.77 0.69
CA ARG A 360 0.47 9.09 0.18
C ARG A 360 0.10 10.00 1.34
N ALA A 361 0.60 11.23 1.34
CA ALA A 361 0.35 12.23 2.38
C ALA A 361 0.10 13.61 1.73
N PHE A 362 -1.07 13.78 1.10
CA PHE A 362 -1.45 15.08 0.56
C PHE A 362 -1.66 16.10 1.69
N GLY A 363 -1.26 17.35 1.44
CA GLY A 363 -1.48 18.46 2.36
C GLY A 363 -2.89 19.05 2.27
N PRO A 364 -3.22 20.02 3.15
CA PRO A 364 -4.48 20.77 3.13
C PRO A 364 -4.73 21.58 1.86
#